data_AF-A0AAV8ZCH2-F1
#
_entry.id   AF-A0AAV8ZCH2-F1
#
_cell.length_a   1.000
_cell.length_b   1.000
_cell.length_c   1.000
_cell.angle_alpha   90.00
_cell.angle_beta   90.00
_cell.angle_gamma   90.00
#
_symmetry.space_group_name_H-M   'P 1'
#
loop_
_entity.id
_entity.type
_entity.pdbx_description
1 polymer ?
#
loop_
_entity_poly.entity_id
_entity_poly.type
_entity_poly.pdbx_seq_one_letter_code
_entity_poly.pdbx_strand_id
1 'polypeptide(L)'
;MEELYQKCCAMAEDKDRRDRDSEDRDFVHPTRLINFLVGLRGKNETMAIGGPWSASLDGENPNKDPSVLIKTAIRTCKALTGIDLSNCTQ
;
A
#
# COMPACT_ATOMS: atom_id res chain seq x y z
N MET A 1 -6.50 7.53 -6.52
CA MET A 1 -6.22 8.46 -5.39
C MET A 1 -7.25 9.57 -5.33
N GLU A 2 -7.70 10.07 -6.48
CA GLU A 2 -8.79 11.03 -6.60
C GLU A 2 -10.10 10.58 -5.93
N GLU A 3 -10.54 9.33 -6.11
CA GLU A 3 -11.72 8.79 -5.41
C GLU A 3 -11.59 8.76 -3.88
N LEU A 4 -10.39 8.46 -3.37
CA LEU A 4 -10.10 8.49 -1.93
C LEU A 4 -10.19 9.92 -1.42
N TYR A 5 -9.60 10.87 -2.15
CA TYR A 5 -9.65 12.30 -1.82
C TYR A 5 -11.09 12.82 -1.83
N GLN A 6 -11.89 12.44 -2.82
CA GLN A 6 -13.29 12.85 -2.92
C GLN A 6 -14.14 12.32 -1.75
N LYS A 7 -13.92 11.07 -1.32
CA LYS A 7 -14.63 10.45 -0.20
C LYS A 7 -14.17 10.93 1.19
N CYS A 8 -12.92 11.42 1.31
CA CYS A 8 -12.34 11.80 2.60
C CYS A 8 -12.26 13.32 2.84
N CYS A 9 -12.02 14.14 1.81
CA CYS A 9 -11.40 15.46 1.96
C CYS A 9 -12.08 16.61 1.17
N ALA A 10 -13.14 16.36 0.40
CA ALA A 10 -13.74 17.34 -0.51
C ALA A 10 -14.56 18.47 0.17
N MET A 11 -14.03 19.08 1.23
CA MET A 11 -14.69 20.20 1.93
C MET A 11 -14.48 21.57 1.25
N ALA A 12 -13.39 21.77 0.48
CA ALA A 12 -12.99 23.09 0.02
C ALA A 12 -13.56 23.49 -1.36
N GLU A 13 -13.76 22.52 -2.26
CA GLU A 13 -14.13 22.80 -3.67
C GLU A 13 -15.66 22.90 -3.88
N ASP A 14 -16.48 22.45 -2.93
CA ASP A 14 -17.95 22.47 -3.01
C ASP A 14 -18.59 23.57 -2.12
N LYS A 15 -17.82 24.55 -1.65
CA LYS A 15 -18.33 25.62 -0.77
C LYS A 15 -19.27 26.61 -1.48
N ASP A 16 -19.28 26.58 -2.81
CA ASP A 16 -20.14 27.41 -3.67
C ASP A 16 -21.45 26.73 -4.10
N ARG A 17 -21.65 25.43 -3.82
CA ARG A 17 -22.93 24.71 -4.04
C ARG A 17 -23.80 24.70 -2.78
N ARG A 18 -23.81 25.82 -2.05
CA ARG A 18 -24.65 26.03 -0.87
C ARG A 18 -26.09 26.32 -1.31
N ASP A 19 -26.76 25.33 -1.87
CA ASP A 19 -28.21 25.23 -1.79
C ASP A 19 -28.56 23.86 -1.23
N ARG A 20 -29.19 23.91 -0.05
CA ARG A 20 -30.18 23.00 0.54
C ARG A 20 -30.24 21.58 -0.06
N ASP A 21 -30.01 20.59 0.81
CA ASP A 21 -30.23 19.13 0.63
C ASP A 21 -28.96 18.24 0.63
N SER A 22 -27.95 18.50 1.47
CA SER A 22 -26.82 17.57 1.65
C SER A 22 -26.48 17.30 3.11
N GLU A 23 -27.46 16.82 3.87
CA GLU A 23 -27.20 16.18 5.17
C GLU A 23 -26.51 14.79 5.02
N ASP A 24 -26.47 14.23 3.80
CA ASP A 24 -25.95 12.88 3.50
C ASP A 24 -24.81 12.87 2.46
N ARG A 25 -23.79 13.72 2.59
CA ARG A 25 -22.50 13.33 2.00
C ARG A 25 -21.86 12.33 2.97
N ASP A 26 -21.98 11.04 2.67
CA ASP A 26 -21.36 9.93 3.38
C ASP A 26 -19.84 10.07 3.39
N PHE A 27 -19.31 10.96 4.23
CA PHE A 27 -17.88 11.13 4.42
C PHE A 27 -17.35 9.92 5.19
N VAL A 28 -16.39 9.23 4.58
CA VAL A 28 -15.81 8.04 5.17
C VAL A 28 -14.40 8.37 5.64
N HIS A 29 -14.14 8.13 6.94
CA HIS A 29 -12.81 8.31 7.51
C HIS A 29 -11.77 7.49 6.72
N PRO A 30 -10.61 8.04 6.32
CA PRO A 30 -9.63 7.37 5.45
C PRO A 30 -9.23 5.96 5.93
N THR A 31 -9.14 5.76 7.25
CA THR A 31 -8.84 4.46 7.87
C THR A 31 -9.83 3.35 7.52
N ARG A 32 -11.06 3.68 7.08
CA ARG A 32 -12.05 2.68 6.63
C ARG A 32 -11.97 2.38 5.13
N LEU A 33 -11.20 3.18 4.38
CA LEU A 33 -11.05 3.06 2.92
C LEU A 33 -9.69 2.47 2.53
N ILE A 34 -8.68 2.58 3.39
CA ILE A 34 -7.33 2.08 3.13
C ILE A 34 -7.12 0.77 3.88
N ASN A 35 -6.82 -0.28 3.13
CA ASN A 35 -6.43 -1.58 3.66
C ASN A 35 -4.97 -1.85 3.32
N PHE A 36 -4.24 -2.47 4.25
CA PHE A 36 -2.86 -2.88 4.06
C PHE A 36 -2.76 -4.40 4.00
N LEU A 37 -1.97 -4.88 3.05
CA LEU A 37 -1.54 -6.27 3.05
C LEU A 37 -0.46 -6.43 4.13
N VAL A 38 -0.74 -7.26 5.13
CA VAL A 38 0.16 -7.54 6.24
C VAL A 38 0.30 -9.06 6.43
N GLY A 39 1.45 -9.49 6.94
CA GLY A 39 1.63 -10.85 7.43
C GLY A 39 1.06 -10.99 8.84
N LEU A 40 0.83 -12.22 9.27
CA LEU A 40 0.42 -12.54 10.63
C LEU A 40 1.50 -13.36 11.33
N ARG A 41 1.96 -12.88 12.47
CA ARG A 41 2.85 -13.61 13.38
C ARG A 41 2.04 -14.03 14.60
N GLY A 42 1.84 -15.33 14.78
CA GLY A 42 0.96 -15.84 15.84
C GLY A 42 -0.49 -15.38 15.66
N LYS A 43 -1.20 -15.13 16.77
CA LYS A 43 -2.65 -14.86 16.72
C LYS A 43 -3.00 -13.39 16.45
N ASN A 44 -2.23 -12.44 16.98
CA ASN A 44 -2.63 -11.02 17.03
C ASN A 44 -1.50 -10.04 16.64
N GLU A 45 -0.36 -10.51 16.12
CA GLU A 45 0.74 -9.62 15.73
C GLU A 45 0.77 -9.48 14.22
N THR A 46 0.49 -8.26 13.73
CA THR A 46 0.68 -7.92 12.33
C THR A 46 2.16 -7.72 12.06
N MET A 47 2.66 -8.25 10.94
CA MET A 47 4.02 -8.02 10.48
C MET A 47 4.05 -7.43 9.08
N ALA A 48 5.09 -6.66 8.80
CA ALA A 48 5.35 -6.20 7.45
C ALA A 48 5.67 -7.38 6.53
N ILE A 49 5.25 -7.28 5.26
CA ILE A 49 5.67 -8.20 4.22
C ILE A 49 7.09 -7.84 3.79
N GLY A 50 8.00 -8.80 3.89
CA GLY A 50 9.40 -8.61 3.54
C GLY A 50 10.28 -9.69 4.15
N GLY A 51 11.58 -9.57 3.94
CA GLY A 51 12.56 -10.51 4.47
C GLY A 51 13.98 -10.07 4.20
N PRO A 52 14.98 -10.84 4.69
CA PRO A 52 16.36 -10.52 4.47
C PRO A 52 16.73 -10.65 2.99
N TRP A 53 17.59 -9.74 2.55
CA TRP A 53 18.30 -9.85 1.28
C TRP A 53 19.22 -11.07 1.29
N SER A 54 19.32 -11.75 0.14
CA SER A 54 20.19 -12.89 -0.08
C SER A 54 21.04 -12.66 -1.32
N ALA A 55 22.37 -12.63 -1.15
CA ALA A 55 23.30 -12.40 -2.27
C ALA A 55 23.14 -13.44 -3.39
N SER A 56 22.86 -14.70 -3.05
CA SER A 56 22.72 -15.79 -4.02
C SER A 56 21.40 -15.79 -4.78
N LEU A 57 20.35 -15.17 -4.22
CA LEU A 57 19.00 -15.17 -4.82
C LEU A 57 18.64 -13.82 -5.46
N ASP A 58 19.14 -12.73 -4.90
CA ASP A 58 18.72 -11.37 -5.26
C ASP A 58 19.83 -10.57 -5.97
N GLY A 59 21.10 -10.99 -5.85
CA GLY A 59 22.29 -10.32 -6.40
C GLY A 59 23.25 -9.78 -5.32
N GLU A 60 24.51 -9.54 -5.67
CA GLU A 60 25.65 -9.51 -4.73
C GLU A 60 25.77 -8.32 -3.76
N ASN A 61 25.43 -7.09 -4.15
CA ASN A 61 25.70 -5.93 -3.29
C ASN A 61 24.67 -4.81 -3.44
N PRO A 62 23.77 -4.62 -2.46
CA PRO A 62 22.73 -3.59 -2.52
C PRO A 62 23.26 -2.16 -2.50
N ASN A 63 24.49 -1.93 -2.02
CA ASN A 63 25.10 -0.59 -2.06
C ASN A 63 25.59 -0.24 -3.47
N LYS A 64 25.94 -1.23 -4.29
CA LYS A 64 26.42 -1.03 -5.66
C LYS A 64 25.28 -1.10 -6.68
N ASP A 65 24.32 -1.97 -6.44
CA ASP A 65 23.13 -2.16 -7.29
C ASP A 65 21.87 -2.17 -6.42
N PRO A 66 21.15 -1.03 -6.28
CA PRO A 66 19.92 -0.96 -5.51
C PRO A 66 18.80 -1.87 -6.04
N SER A 67 18.86 -2.32 -7.31
CA SER A 67 17.82 -3.18 -7.90
C SER A 67 17.73 -4.56 -7.22
N VAL A 68 18.78 -4.99 -6.52
CA VAL A 68 18.77 -6.25 -5.74
C VAL A 68 17.80 -6.17 -4.56
N LEU A 69 17.52 -4.97 -4.02
CA LEU A 69 16.50 -4.80 -2.99
C LEU A 69 15.08 -4.95 -3.57
N ILE A 70 14.87 -4.52 -4.81
CA ILE A 70 13.61 -4.74 -5.53
C ILE A 70 13.40 -6.25 -5.75
N LYS A 71 14.44 -6.97 -6.18
CA LYS A 71 14.41 -8.44 -6.31
C LYS A 71 14.10 -9.13 -4.98
N THR A 72 14.68 -8.64 -3.88
CA THR A 72 14.37 -9.10 -2.51
C THR A 72 12.90 -8.91 -2.18
N ALA A 73 12.33 -7.73 -2.47
CA ALA A 73 10.92 -7.44 -2.24
C ALA A 73 10.01 -8.35 -3.08
N ILE A 74 10.30 -8.55 -4.36
CA ILE A 74 9.56 -9.47 -5.24
C ILE A 74 9.59 -10.89 -4.67
N ARG A 75 10.78 -11.41 -4.34
CA ARG A 75 10.96 -12.77 -3.82
C ARG A 75 10.22 -12.99 -2.50
N THR A 76 10.38 -12.09 -1.56
CA THR A 76 9.79 -12.22 -0.21
C THR A 76 8.29 -12.02 -0.23
N CYS A 77 7.79 -11.04 -1.01
CA CYS A 77 6.35 -10.83 -1.19
C CYS A 77 5.68 -12.06 -1.82
N LYS A 78 6.27 -12.60 -2.89
CA LYS A 78 5.76 -13.81 -3.56
C LYS A 78 5.73 -15.01 -2.62
N ALA A 79 6.78 -15.21 -1.83
CA ALA A 79 6.85 -16.32 -0.88
C ALA A 79 5.83 -16.20 0.26
N LEU A 80 5.57 -14.99 0.77
CA LEU A 80 4.68 -14.79 1.93
C LEU A 80 3.20 -14.65 1.56
N THR A 81 2.91 -14.13 0.36
CA THR A 81 1.54 -13.73 -0.02
C THR A 81 1.04 -14.43 -1.29
N GLY A 82 1.93 -15.07 -2.05
CA GLY A 82 1.63 -15.61 -3.37
C GLY A 82 1.57 -14.56 -4.49
N ILE A 83 1.69 -13.27 -4.17
CA ILE A 83 1.60 -12.17 -5.15
C ILE A 83 2.96 -11.97 -5.81
N ASP A 84 2.99 -12.06 -7.14
CA ASP A 84 4.20 -11.83 -7.93
C ASP A 84 4.29 -10.37 -8.38
N LEU A 85 5.29 -9.65 -7.85
CA LEU A 85 5.54 -8.25 -8.16
C LEU A 85 6.50 -8.05 -9.37
N SER A 86 6.93 -9.12 -10.06
CA SER A 86 7.89 -9.02 -11.17
C SER A 86 7.45 -8.12 -12.33
N ASN A 87 6.14 -7.95 -12.53
CA ASN A 87 5.57 -7.06 -13.55
C ASN A 87 5.32 -5.63 -13.04
N CYS A 88 5.59 -5.35 -11.76
CA CYS A 88 5.47 -4.00 -11.21
C CYS A 88 6.72 -3.19 -11.57
N THR A 89 6.59 -2.31 -12.56
CA THR A 89 7.70 -1.56 -13.16
C THR A 89 7.60 -0.04 -12.94
N GLN A 90 6.58 0.43 -12.23
CA GLN A 90 6.20 1.84 -12.10
C GLN A 90 5.85 2.20 -10.66
#